data_AF-A0A7V9JI47-F1
#
_entry.id   AF-A0A7V9JI47-F1
#
_cell.length_a   1.000
_cell.length_b   1.000
_cell.length_c   1.000
_cell.angle_alpha   90.00
_cell.angle_beta   90.00
_cell.angle_gamma   90.00
#
_symmetry.space_group_name_H-M   'P 1'
#
loop_
_entity.id
_entity.type
_entity.pdbx_description
1 polymer ?
#
loop_
_entity_poly.entity_id
_entity_poly.type
_entity_poly.pdbx_seq_one_letter_code
_entity_poly.pdbx_strand_id
1 'polypeptide(L)'
;ELLVHAWNDEEIMLRQPVHRLFSLYSGDKEREAIREQRQRLLREALALHREGRYAASILMVLAQIDGIFLDITGEKIHDYFFKPKNPNLLDEETLAGHPLGLQALSKLMSKRVETTGATGELLRHGILHGRELAYDTLVNSTKAWAVLFAVIDGVKKRAEVLNMTAAEARELRYAGSKELDEYGRRLDRRGFDGAKKLLFDISAYQFGSHKRRGRYAAGRKEIDPSGRLLDGTTFELGTSDDGQEYWAWVETPTGLVFGIAGRGGDHPVWQYQGEEPPAAGIDSEADWRHVATDEALPDW
;
A
#
# COMPACT_ATOMS: atom_id res chain seq x y z
N GLU A 1 23.64 20.68 -12.35
CA GLU A 1 22.70 21.80 -12.10
C GLU A 1 21.30 21.51 -12.63
N LEU A 2 21.12 21.22 -13.92
CA LEU A 2 19.79 20.92 -14.50
C LEU A 2 19.02 19.81 -13.78
N LEU A 3 19.67 18.70 -13.44
CA LEU A 3 19.05 17.62 -12.64
C LEU A 3 18.70 18.06 -11.21
N VAL A 4 19.50 18.94 -10.60
CA VAL A 4 19.19 19.48 -9.27
C VAL A 4 17.95 20.35 -9.38
N HIS A 5 17.88 21.22 -10.38
CA HIS A 5 16.69 22.01 -10.65
C HIS A 5 15.46 21.13 -10.86
N ALA A 6 15.52 20.12 -11.75
CA ALA A 6 14.39 19.25 -12.03
C ALA A 6 13.85 18.47 -10.81
N TRP A 7 14.72 18.15 -9.84
CA TRP A 7 14.30 17.51 -8.60
C TRP A 7 13.63 18.47 -7.62
N ASN A 8 14.07 19.73 -7.64
CA ASN A 8 13.59 20.77 -6.74
C ASN A 8 12.40 21.54 -7.32
N ASP A 9 12.21 21.50 -8.64
CA ASP A 9 11.11 22.14 -9.36
C ASP A 9 9.80 21.38 -9.09
N GLU A 10 8.79 22.10 -8.61
CA GLU A 10 7.50 21.60 -8.10
C GLU A 10 7.60 20.50 -6.99
N GLU A 11 8.82 20.11 -6.60
CA GLU A 11 9.17 19.09 -5.61
C GLU A 11 8.51 17.72 -5.79
N ILE A 12 7.91 17.46 -6.95
CA ILE A 12 7.20 16.20 -7.22
C ILE A 12 8.16 15.03 -7.00
N MET A 13 9.38 15.14 -7.51
CA MET A 13 10.42 14.11 -7.40
C MET A 13 10.87 13.87 -5.95
N LEU A 14 10.94 14.91 -5.12
CA LEU A 14 11.34 14.79 -3.71
C LEU A 14 10.25 14.13 -2.84
N ARG A 15 8.97 14.22 -3.25
CA ARG A 15 7.85 13.55 -2.57
C ARG A 15 7.70 12.08 -2.94
N GLN A 16 8.16 11.68 -4.13
CA GLN A 16 8.03 10.30 -4.62
C GLN A 16 8.58 9.25 -3.65
N PRO A 17 9.79 9.38 -3.08
CA PRO A 17 10.31 8.40 -2.12
C PRO A 17 9.42 8.21 -0.88
N VAL A 18 8.79 9.29 -0.39
CA VAL A 18 7.90 9.23 0.77
C VAL A 18 6.65 8.40 0.45
N HIS A 19 6.04 8.63 -0.71
CA HIS A 19 4.85 7.90 -1.15
C HIS A 19 5.15 6.44 -1.48
N ARG A 20 6.31 6.15 -2.08
CA ARG A 20 6.67 4.78 -2.47
C ARG A 20 6.97 3.85 -1.28
N LEU A 21 7.08 4.38 -0.05
CA LEU A 21 7.14 3.53 1.14
C LEU A 21 5.89 2.66 1.32
N PHE A 22 4.73 3.07 0.79
CA PHE A 22 3.50 2.26 0.85
C PHE A 22 3.67 0.88 0.21
N SER A 23 4.36 0.80 -0.93
CA SER A 23 4.60 -0.49 -1.59
C SER A 23 5.69 -1.33 -0.93
N LEU A 24 6.56 -0.73 -0.11
CA LEU A 24 7.65 -1.47 0.53
C LEU A 24 7.23 -2.17 1.83
N TYR A 25 6.25 -1.61 2.54
CA TYR A 25 5.86 -2.03 3.88
C TYR A 25 4.35 -2.19 3.95
N SER A 26 3.90 -3.38 3.56
CA SER A 26 2.51 -3.82 3.64
C SER A 26 2.46 -5.29 4.05
N GLY A 27 1.26 -5.86 4.07
CA GLY A 27 1.03 -7.28 4.36
C GLY A 27 0.64 -7.54 5.81
N ASP A 28 1.16 -6.76 6.76
CA ASP A 28 0.75 -6.84 8.16
C ASP A 28 0.96 -5.51 8.92
N LYS A 29 0.36 -5.43 10.12
CA LYS A 29 0.36 -4.21 10.95
C LYS A 29 1.74 -3.82 11.46
N GLU A 30 2.63 -4.76 11.74
CA GLU A 30 3.97 -4.46 12.23
C GLU A 30 4.79 -3.78 11.13
N ARG A 31 4.70 -4.29 9.89
CA ARG A 31 5.31 -3.64 8.72
C ARG A 31 4.69 -2.27 8.44
N GLU A 32 3.37 -2.14 8.53
CA GLU A 32 2.69 -0.85 8.38
C GLU A 32 3.10 0.17 9.46
N ALA A 33 3.30 -0.26 10.70
CA ALA A 33 3.81 0.59 11.77
C ALA A 33 5.23 1.09 11.47
N ILE A 34 6.11 0.23 10.95
CA ILE A 34 7.45 0.63 10.49
C ILE A 34 7.33 1.68 9.38
N ARG A 35 6.45 1.46 8.39
CA ARG A 35 6.18 2.42 7.30
C ARG A 35 5.85 3.80 7.84
N GLU A 36 4.93 3.88 8.81
CA GLU A 36 4.47 5.15 9.39
C GLU A 36 5.60 5.92 10.05
N GLN A 37 6.43 5.22 10.84
CA GLN A 37 7.59 5.85 11.48
C GLN A 37 8.63 6.32 10.44
N ARG A 38 8.89 5.55 9.39
CA ARG A 38 9.78 5.95 8.30
C ARG A 38 9.23 7.14 7.52
N GLN A 39 7.93 7.16 7.23
CA GLN A 39 7.27 8.29 6.57
C GLN A 39 7.37 9.57 7.40
N ARG A 40 7.17 9.48 8.72
CA ARG A 40 7.33 10.63 9.62
C ARG A 40 8.74 11.23 9.51
N LEU A 41 9.77 10.39 9.59
CA LEU A 41 11.17 10.83 9.49
C LEU A 41 11.51 11.39 8.10
N LEU A 42 11.01 10.80 7.02
CA LEU A 42 11.24 11.33 5.67
C LEU A 42 10.50 12.65 5.43
N ARG A 43 9.28 12.82 5.95
CA ARG A 43 8.57 14.11 5.86
C ARG A 43 9.34 15.21 6.60
N GLU A 44 9.90 14.90 7.76
CA GLU A 44 10.77 15.82 8.51
C GLU A 44 12.06 16.14 7.72
N ALA A 45 12.72 15.13 7.15
CA ALA A 45 13.89 15.33 6.31
C ALA A 45 13.59 16.21 5.08
N LEU A 46 12.38 16.11 4.53
CA LEU A 46 11.94 16.91 3.39
C LEU A 46 11.67 18.36 3.80
N ALA A 47 11.07 18.59 4.97
CA ALA A 47 10.92 19.94 5.53
C ALA A 47 12.30 20.59 5.75
N LEU A 48 13.26 19.86 6.33
CA LEU A 48 14.63 20.33 6.52
C LEU A 48 15.33 20.67 5.20
N HIS A 49 15.08 19.89 4.13
CA HIS A 49 15.59 20.19 2.80
C HIS A 49 15.07 21.54 2.29
N ARG A 50 13.75 21.77 2.39
CA ARG A 50 13.09 23.02 1.97
C ARG A 50 13.59 24.24 2.73
N GLU A 51 13.87 24.07 4.02
CA GLU A 51 14.40 25.12 4.89
C GLU A 51 15.90 25.40 4.65
N GLY A 52 16.55 24.69 3.72
CA GLY A 52 17.99 24.81 3.48
C GLY A 52 18.86 24.18 4.58
N ARG A 53 18.26 23.42 5.50
CA ARG A 53 18.95 22.72 6.60
C ARG A 53 19.51 21.38 6.10
N TYR A 54 20.37 21.46 5.08
CA TYR A 54 20.83 20.30 4.32
C TYR A 54 21.61 19.28 5.15
N ALA A 55 22.43 19.73 6.12
CA ALA A 55 23.18 18.82 6.98
C ALA A 55 22.27 17.78 7.67
N ALA A 56 21.19 18.26 8.29
CA ALA A 56 20.23 17.41 8.98
C ALA A 56 19.39 16.56 8.01
N SER A 57 18.93 17.17 6.90
CA SER A 57 18.19 16.45 5.86
C SER A 57 19.00 15.27 5.29
N ILE A 58 20.27 15.50 4.95
CA ILE A 58 21.17 14.47 4.40
C ILE A 58 21.36 13.33 5.40
N LEU A 59 21.67 13.62 6.66
CA LEU A 59 21.87 12.59 7.68
C LEU A 59 20.61 11.73 7.88
N MET A 60 19.44 12.35 7.95
CA MET A 60 18.18 11.62 8.10
C MET A 60 17.90 10.74 6.89
N VAL A 61 18.07 11.25 5.66
CA VAL A 61 17.85 10.47 4.43
C VAL A 61 18.83 9.31 4.34
N LEU A 62 20.13 9.52 4.64
CA LEU A 62 21.14 8.45 4.64
C LEU A 62 20.80 7.34 5.65
N ALA A 63 20.34 7.71 6.86
CA ALA A 63 19.90 6.73 7.85
C ALA A 63 18.66 5.94 7.39
N GLN A 64 17.73 6.58 6.66
CA GLN A 64 16.58 5.88 6.10
C GLN A 64 16.96 4.94 4.95
N ILE A 65 17.88 5.33 4.07
CA ILE A 65 18.43 4.46 3.02
C ILE A 65 18.96 3.16 3.63
N ASP A 66 19.79 3.31 4.66
CA ASP A 66 20.39 2.20 5.40
C ASP A 66 19.32 1.28 6.02
N GLY A 67 18.39 1.87 6.78
CA GLY A 67 17.35 1.12 7.46
C GLY A 67 16.41 0.39 6.50
N ILE A 68 15.95 1.07 5.44
CA ILE A 68 15.03 0.47 4.45
C ILE A 68 15.68 -0.74 3.80
N PHE A 69 16.95 -0.59 3.44
CA PHE A 69 17.69 -1.66 2.83
C PHE A 69 17.85 -2.86 3.76
N LEU A 70 18.19 -2.62 5.03
CA LEU A 70 18.31 -3.69 6.03
C LEU A 70 16.97 -4.42 6.22
N ASP A 71 15.86 -3.68 6.35
CA ASP A 71 14.53 -4.27 6.54
C ASP A 71 14.11 -5.21 5.41
N ILE A 72 14.41 -4.84 4.16
CA ILE A 72 13.95 -5.59 2.98
C ILE A 72 14.91 -6.73 2.62
N THR A 73 16.19 -6.59 2.93
CA THR A 73 17.21 -7.55 2.49
C THR A 73 17.62 -8.51 3.60
N GLY A 74 17.43 -8.13 4.86
CA GLY A 74 17.92 -8.89 6.02
C GLY A 74 19.44 -8.99 6.09
N GLU A 75 20.16 -8.38 5.15
CA GLU A 75 21.60 -8.41 5.07
C GLU A 75 22.19 -7.14 5.67
N LYS A 76 23.36 -7.26 6.30
CA LYS A 76 24.09 -6.07 6.73
C LYS A 76 24.33 -5.19 5.50
N ILE A 77 24.11 -3.88 5.64
CA ILE A 77 24.42 -2.88 4.60
C ILE A 77 25.81 -3.09 4.00
N HIS A 78 26.79 -3.47 4.85
CA HIS A 78 28.15 -3.76 4.45
C HIS A 78 28.31 -4.96 3.50
N ASP A 79 27.40 -5.93 3.56
CA ASP A 79 27.50 -7.22 2.86
C ASP A 79 26.73 -7.25 1.53
N TYR A 80 25.70 -6.41 1.37
CA TYR A 80 24.77 -6.49 0.23
C TYR A 80 24.92 -5.32 -0.74
N PHE A 81 24.83 -4.05 -0.31
CA PHE A 81 24.89 -2.94 -1.27
C PHE A 81 26.27 -2.90 -1.93
N PHE A 82 27.33 -3.38 -1.28
CA PHE A 82 28.73 -3.11 -1.64
C PHE A 82 29.51 -4.28 -2.25
N LYS A 83 28.83 -5.33 -2.72
CA LYS A 83 29.44 -6.37 -3.57
C LYS A 83 29.00 -6.16 -5.01
N PRO A 84 29.89 -5.76 -5.95
CA PRO A 84 29.56 -5.58 -7.37
C PRO A 84 29.02 -6.85 -8.05
N LYS A 85 29.25 -8.03 -7.46
CA LYS A 85 28.72 -9.33 -7.91
C LYS A 85 27.42 -9.74 -7.22
N ASN A 86 26.80 -8.84 -6.46
CA ASN A 86 25.54 -9.15 -5.78
C ASN A 86 24.44 -9.34 -6.85
N PRO A 87 23.87 -10.56 -6.99
CA PRO A 87 22.83 -10.83 -7.99
C PRO A 87 21.58 -9.98 -7.76
N ASN A 88 21.44 -9.38 -6.58
CA ASN A 88 20.31 -8.54 -6.23
C ASN A 88 20.47 -7.05 -6.60
N LEU A 89 21.57 -6.68 -7.24
CA LEU A 89 21.73 -5.38 -7.92
C LEU A 89 21.37 -5.48 -9.41
N LEU A 90 20.81 -6.62 -9.84
CA LEU A 90 20.31 -6.82 -11.20
C LEU A 90 18.81 -6.57 -11.20
N ASP A 91 18.38 -5.42 -11.70
CA ASP A 91 16.99 -5.24 -12.14
C ASP A 91 16.98 -4.91 -13.63
N GLU A 92 16.68 -5.92 -14.44
CA GLU A 92 16.62 -5.83 -15.90
C GLU A 92 15.31 -5.22 -16.39
N GLU A 93 14.32 -5.02 -15.51
CA GLU A 93 12.98 -4.55 -15.88
C GLU A 93 12.78 -3.05 -15.71
N THR A 94 13.60 -2.38 -14.88
CA THR A 94 13.48 -0.93 -14.67
C THR A 94 14.73 -0.17 -15.14
N LEU A 95 14.52 1.00 -15.75
CA LEU A 95 15.63 1.86 -16.20
C LEU A 95 16.42 2.42 -15.00
N ALA A 96 15.77 2.60 -13.84
CA ALA A 96 16.38 3.10 -12.61
C ALA A 96 17.10 2.00 -11.81
N GLY A 97 16.63 0.75 -11.91
CA GLY A 97 17.29 -0.45 -11.39
C GLY A 97 18.35 -1.05 -12.32
N HIS A 98 18.64 -0.39 -13.45
CA HIS A 98 19.62 -0.88 -14.42
C HIS A 98 20.91 -1.29 -13.70
N PRO A 99 21.43 -2.51 -13.93
CA PRO A 99 22.45 -3.11 -13.09
C PRO A 99 23.70 -2.25 -12.86
N LEU A 100 24.11 -1.53 -13.90
CA LEU A 100 25.28 -0.64 -13.85
C LEU A 100 25.03 0.61 -12.99
N GLY A 101 23.80 1.10 -12.91
CA GLY A 101 23.42 2.30 -12.15
C GLY A 101 23.47 2.05 -10.64
N LEU A 102 22.83 0.97 -10.19
CA LEU A 102 22.86 0.57 -8.77
C LEU A 102 24.26 0.15 -8.33
N GLN A 103 25.06 -0.50 -9.21
CA GLN A 103 26.46 -0.81 -8.92
C GLN A 103 27.36 0.44 -8.82
N ALA A 104 27.17 1.43 -9.70
CA ALA A 104 27.90 2.69 -9.62
C ALA A 104 27.55 3.46 -8.33
N LEU A 105 26.25 3.52 -8.00
CA LEU A 105 25.74 4.15 -6.79
C LEU A 105 26.28 3.44 -5.53
N SER A 106 26.22 2.12 -5.50
CA SER A 106 26.83 1.27 -4.48
C SER A 106 28.28 1.65 -4.18
N LYS A 107 29.11 1.70 -5.23
CA LYS A 107 30.55 1.99 -5.13
C LYS A 107 30.79 3.38 -4.55
N LEU A 108 29.99 4.36 -4.95
CA LEU A 108 30.06 5.71 -4.40
C LEU A 108 29.68 5.72 -2.92
N MET A 109 28.58 5.06 -2.55
CA MET A 109 28.04 5.04 -1.18
C MET A 109 28.89 4.22 -0.19
N SER A 110 29.75 3.33 -0.66
CA SER A 110 30.71 2.57 0.19
C SER A 110 32.13 3.10 0.18
N LYS A 111 32.44 4.15 -0.58
CA LYS A 111 33.78 4.73 -0.60
C LYS A 111 34.20 5.11 0.82
N ARG A 112 35.21 4.39 1.34
CA ARG A 112 35.81 4.70 2.64
C ARG A 112 36.51 6.04 2.59
N VAL A 113 36.42 6.77 3.70
CA VAL A 113 37.04 8.07 3.90
C VAL A 113 37.99 7.96 5.08
N GLU A 114 39.28 7.92 4.79
CA GLU A 114 40.36 7.68 5.76
C GLU A 114 41.00 8.97 6.29
N THR A 115 40.71 10.11 5.67
CA THR A 115 41.18 11.45 6.07
C THR A 115 39.99 12.39 6.23
N THR A 116 40.07 13.31 7.20
CA THR A 116 39.03 14.33 7.38
C THR A 116 39.26 15.46 6.37
N GLY A 117 38.19 15.93 5.72
CA GLY A 117 38.24 16.96 4.70
C GLY A 117 36.89 17.67 4.54
N ALA A 118 36.89 18.67 3.66
CA ALA A 118 35.73 19.50 3.34
C ALA A 118 35.58 19.55 1.81
N THR A 119 35.39 18.39 1.18
CA THR A 119 35.36 18.26 -0.28
C THR A 119 34.04 18.69 -0.89
N GLY A 120 32.96 18.66 -0.10
CA GLY A 120 31.61 18.89 -0.60
C GLY A 120 31.05 17.71 -1.39
N GLU A 121 31.67 16.53 -1.34
CA GLU A 121 31.14 15.32 -1.95
C GLU A 121 30.10 14.61 -1.05
N LEU A 122 29.10 13.97 -1.65
CA LEU A 122 28.18 13.08 -0.93
C LEU A 122 28.87 11.73 -0.63
N LEU A 123 29.69 11.70 0.42
CA LEU A 123 30.42 10.51 0.86
C LEU A 123 29.79 9.95 2.14
N ARG A 124 28.86 8.99 2.03
CA ARG A 124 28.14 8.43 3.19
C ARG A 124 29.04 8.08 4.37
N HIS A 125 30.12 7.31 4.15
CA HIS A 125 31.08 6.97 5.21
C HIS A 125 31.72 8.21 5.84
N GLY A 126 32.13 9.18 5.00
CA GLY A 126 32.70 10.43 5.49
C GLY A 126 31.70 11.22 6.34
N ILE A 127 30.47 11.36 5.88
CA ILE A 127 29.41 12.12 6.54
C ILE A 127 29.03 11.48 7.88
N LEU A 128 28.74 10.17 7.89
CA LEU A 128 28.30 9.46 9.10
C LEU A 128 29.39 9.40 10.19
N HIS A 129 30.66 9.48 9.81
CA HIS A 129 31.78 9.48 10.75
C HIS A 129 32.40 10.87 10.99
N GLY A 130 31.77 11.96 10.52
CA GLY A 130 32.25 13.33 10.75
C GLY A 130 33.57 13.66 10.04
N ARG A 131 33.88 12.96 8.95
CA ARG A 131 35.11 13.11 8.16
C ARG A 131 34.94 13.92 6.89
N GLU A 132 33.71 14.06 6.39
CA GLU A 132 33.39 15.05 5.36
C GLU A 132 32.63 16.19 6.03
N LEU A 133 33.18 17.41 5.95
CA LEU A 133 32.71 18.56 6.73
C LEU A 133 31.89 19.57 5.91
N ALA A 134 31.93 19.53 4.57
CA ALA A 134 31.24 20.48 3.70
C ALA A 134 30.11 19.83 2.88
N TYR A 135 29.55 18.72 3.38
CA TYR A 135 28.53 17.97 2.66
C TYR A 135 27.17 18.67 2.57
N ASP A 136 26.93 19.68 3.39
CA ASP A 136 25.65 20.34 3.66
C ASP A 136 25.21 21.30 2.54
N THR A 137 25.18 20.80 1.31
CA THR A 137 24.78 21.56 0.12
C THR A 137 23.42 21.10 -0.43
N LEU A 138 22.73 22.01 -1.13
CA LEU A 138 21.51 21.69 -1.88
C LEU A 138 21.73 20.50 -2.83
N VAL A 139 22.87 20.51 -3.53
CA VAL A 139 23.24 19.47 -4.49
C VAL A 139 23.34 18.11 -3.81
N ASN A 140 24.02 18.02 -2.66
CA ASN A 140 24.17 16.75 -1.95
C ASN A 140 22.88 16.28 -1.29
N SER A 141 22.08 17.21 -0.78
CA SER A 141 20.76 16.86 -0.25
C SER A 141 19.86 16.31 -1.35
N THR A 142 19.83 16.95 -2.52
CA THR A 142 19.12 16.44 -3.70
C THR A 142 19.63 15.06 -4.13
N LYS A 143 20.95 14.87 -4.19
CA LYS A 143 21.56 13.57 -4.49
C LYS A 143 21.13 12.51 -3.48
N ALA A 144 21.10 12.81 -2.18
CA ALA A 144 20.67 11.86 -1.15
C ALA A 144 19.22 11.40 -1.37
N TRP A 145 18.30 12.31 -1.72
CA TRP A 145 16.93 11.97 -2.10
C TRP A 145 16.85 11.11 -3.36
N ALA A 146 17.70 11.39 -4.35
CA ALA A 146 17.82 10.57 -5.56
C ALA A 146 18.35 9.16 -5.27
N VAL A 147 19.33 9.03 -4.35
CA VAL A 147 19.79 7.74 -3.86
C VAL A 147 18.66 6.98 -3.21
N LEU A 148 17.89 7.62 -2.31
CA LEU A 148 16.75 6.98 -1.65
C LEU A 148 15.71 6.46 -2.65
N PHE A 149 15.38 7.26 -3.66
CA PHE A 149 14.49 6.83 -4.74
C PHE A 149 15.00 5.57 -5.44
N ALA A 150 16.28 5.56 -5.83
CA ALA A 150 16.90 4.42 -6.51
C ALA A 150 16.94 3.17 -5.61
N VAL A 151 17.20 3.32 -4.31
CA VAL A 151 17.17 2.20 -3.36
C VAL A 151 15.76 1.63 -3.23
N ILE A 152 14.74 2.48 -3.06
CA ILE A 152 13.34 2.05 -2.98
C ILE A 152 12.94 1.26 -4.23
N ASP A 153 13.30 1.76 -5.41
CA ASP A 153 13.00 1.09 -6.67
C ASP A 153 13.71 -0.27 -6.77
N GLY A 154 15.01 -0.30 -6.45
CA GLY A 154 15.83 -1.52 -6.51
C GLY A 154 15.43 -2.63 -5.52
N VAL A 155 14.79 -2.30 -4.39
CA VAL A 155 14.34 -3.31 -3.40
C VAL A 155 12.87 -3.70 -3.55
N LYS A 156 12.13 -3.09 -4.48
CA LYS A 156 10.67 -3.22 -4.59
C LYS A 156 10.20 -4.67 -4.75
N LYS A 157 10.76 -5.44 -5.68
CA LYS A 157 10.37 -6.84 -5.92
C LYS A 157 10.54 -7.72 -4.67
N ARG A 158 11.64 -7.50 -3.93
CA ARG A 158 11.90 -8.24 -2.70
C ARG A 158 10.93 -7.83 -1.59
N ALA A 159 10.58 -6.55 -1.53
CA ALA A 159 9.55 -6.06 -0.62
C ALA A 159 8.18 -6.68 -0.92
N GLU A 160 7.81 -6.84 -2.20
CA GLU A 160 6.57 -7.53 -2.60
C GLU A 160 6.51 -8.97 -2.07
N VAL A 161 7.60 -9.73 -2.21
CA VAL A 161 7.69 -11.09 -1.63
C VAL A 161 7.54 -11.06 -0.11
N LEU A 162 8.24 -10.17 0.59
CA LEU A 162 8.12 -10.04 2.05
C LEU A 162 6.71 -9.65 2.49
N ASN A 163 6.06 -8.74 1.76
CA ASN A 163 4.70 -8.30 2.05
C ASN A 163 3.71 -9.45 1.83
N MET A 164 3.88 -10.26 0.78
CA MET A 164 3.08 -11.47 0.55
C MET A 164 3.28 -12.49 1.67
N THR A 165 4.52 -12.82 2.01
CA THR A 165 4.83 -13.76 3.09
C THR A 165 4.29 -13.28 4.44
N ALA A 166 4.38 -11.98 4.73
CA ALA A 166 3.83 -11.41 5.94
C ALA A 166 2.29 -11.45 5.96
N ALA A 167 1.64 -11.19 4.82
CA ALA A 167 0.20 -11.34 4.68
C ALA A 167 -0.23 -12.79 4.90
N GLU A 168 0.43 -13.76 4.27
CA GLU A 168 0.17 -15.19 4.44
C GLU A 168 0.40 -15.64 5.90
N ALA A 169 1.50 -15.22 6.52
CA ALA A 169 1.79 -15.54 7.92
C ALA A 169 0.74 -14.92 8.87
N ARG A 170 0.28 -13.70 8.58
CA ARG A 170 -0.81 -13.06 9.32
C ARG A 170 -2.12 -13.83 9.15
N GLU A 171 -2.48 -14.21 7.93
CA GLU A 171 -3.66 -15.03 7.67
C GLU A 171 -3.61 -16.36 8.42
N LEU A 172 -2.47 -17.05 8.40
CA LEU A 172 -2.26 -18.30 9.15
C LEU A 172 -2.37 -18.08 10.66
N ARG A 173 -1.78 -17.01 11.19
CA ARG A 173 -1.79 -16.69 12.62
C ARG A 173 -3.20 -16.46 13.15
N TYR A 174 -4.06 -15.84 12.35
CA TYR A 174 -5.42 -15.49 12.76
C TYR A 174 -6.48 -16.41 12.16
N ALA A 175 -6.12 -17.44 11.39
CA ALA A 175 -7.08 -18.33 10.77
C ALA A 175 -8.03 -18.96 11.80
N GLY A 176 -9.33 -18.71 11.64
CA GLY A 176 -10.39 -19.16 12.53
C GLY A 176 -10.59 -18.29 13.78
N SER A 177 -9.80 -17.24 13.97
CA SER A 177 -9.95 -16.32 15.10
C SER A 177 -11.14 -15.39 14.90
N LYS A 178 -11.89 -15.17 15.98
CA LYS A 178 -12.94 -14.13 16.07
C LYS A 178 -12.42 -12.84 16.73
N GLU A 179 -11.12 -12.75 17.03
CA GLU A 179 -10.54 -11.57 17.66
C GLU A 179 -10.70 -10.31 16.80
N LEU A 180 -10.88 -9.20 17.50
CA LEU A 180 -11.03 -7.87 16.91
C LEU A 180 -9.78 -7.02 17.20
N ASP A 181 -9.47 -6.10 16.30
CA ASP A 181 -8.47 -5.07 16.57
C ASP A 181 -9.04 -3.88 17.34
N GLU A 182 -8.19 -2.89 17.62
CA GLU A 182 -8.56 -1.66 18.34
C GLU A 182 -9.66 -0.83 17.65
N TYR A 183 -9.95 -1.08 16.37
CA TYR A 183 -11.01 -0.43 15.60
C TYR A 183 -12.24 -1.33 15.44
N GLY A 184 -12.30 -2.46 16.17
CA GLY A 184 -13.42 -3.41 16.11
C GLY A 184 -13.43 -4.31 14.87
N ARG A 185 -12.32 -4.37 14.11
CA ARG A 185 -12.23 -5.15 12.85
C ARG A 185 -11.73 -6.55 13.10
N ARG A 186 -12.23 -7.54 12.37
CA ARG A 186 -11.74 -8.93 12.51
C ARG A 186 -10.27 -9.06 12.12
N LEU A 187 -9.54 -9.80 12.94
CA LEU A 187 -8.15 -10.17 12.65
C LEU A 187 -8.07 -11.23 11.55
N ASP A 188 -8.95 -12.23 11.54
CA ASP A 188 -9.13 -13.12 10.39
C ASP A 188 -9.93 -12.40 9.29
N ARG A 189 -9.28 -12.13 8.15
CA ARG A 189 -9.86 -11.40 7.02
C ARG A 189 -9.96 -12.25 5.75
N ARG A 190 -9.77 -13.57 5.86
CA ARG A 190 -9.75 -14.47 4.70
C ARG A 190 -11.06 -14.34 3.91
N GLY A 191 -10.95 -14.02 2.62
CA GLY A 191 -12.10 -13.87 1.72
C GLY A 191 -12.84 -12.53 1.79
N PHE A 192 -12.46 -11.59 2.66
CA PHE A 192 -13.19 -10.31 2.82
C PHE A 192 -13.11 -9.46 1.55
N ASP A 193 -11.91 -9.25 1.02
CA ASP A 193 -11.73 -8.40 -0.17
C ASP A 193 -12.40 -8.99 -1.41
N GLY A 194 -12.35 -10.32 -1.55
CA GLY A 194 -13.07 -11.04 -2.61
C GLY A 194 -14.59 -10.89 -2.49
N ALA A 195 -15.14 -11.06 -1.29
CA ALA A 195 -16.57 -10.87 -1.03
C ALA A 195 -17.02 -9.43 -1.30
N LYS A 196 -16.29 -8.43 -0.79
CA LYS A 196 -16.61 -7.02 -0.99
C LYS A 196 -16.54 -6.63 -2.47
N LYS A 197 -15.51 -7.06 -3.19
CA LYS A 197 -15.40 -6.84 -4.64
C LYS A 197 -16.59 -7.43 -5.38
N LEU A 198 -16.96 -8.68 -5.10
CA LEU A 198 -18.11 -9.34 -5.72
C LEU A 198 -19.42 -8.57 -5.47
N LEU A 199 -19.64 -8.11 -4.24
CA LEU A 199 -20.83 -7.33 -3.89
C LEU A 199 -20.88 -5.99 -4.63
N PHE A 200 -19.74 -5.30 -4.78
CA PHE A 200 -19.66 -4.08 -5.59
C PHE A 200 -19.94 -4.35 -7.08
N ASP A 201 -19.43 -5.45 -7.63
CA ASP A 201 -19.72 -5.86 -9.00
C ASP A 201 -21.23 -6.11 -9.18
N ILE A 202 -21.86 -6.89 -8.28
CA ILE A 202 -23.32 -7.15 -8.27
C ILE A 202 -24.10 -5.84 -8.24
N SER A 203 -23.70 -4.91 -7.37
CA SER A 203 -24.37 -3.63 -7.25
C SER A 203 -24.30 -2.79 -8.52
N ALA A 204 -23.13 -2.74 -9.17
CA ALA A 204 -22.98 -2.05 -10.44
C ALA A 204 -23.93 -2.60 -11.51
N TYR A 205 -24.10 -3.92 -11.58
CA TYR A 205 -25.07 -4.53 -12.49
C TYR A 205 -26.51 -4.22 -12.12
N GLN A 206 -26.84 -4.24 -10.83
CA GLN A 206 -28.19 -3.94 -10.34
C GLN A 206 -28.60 -2.51 -10.68
N PHE A 207 -27.70 -1.56 -10.45
CA PHE A 207 -27.88 -0.17 -10.87
C PHE A 207 -28.10 -0.06 -12.39
N GLY A 208 -27.32 -0.78 -13.18
CA GLY A 208 -27.49 -0.84 -14.64
C GLY A 208 -28.81 -1.50 -15.08
N SER A 209 -29.34 -2.47 -14.32
CA SER A 209 -30.65 -3.07 -14.58
C SER A 209 -31.76 -2.08 -14.29
N HIS A 210 -31.74 -1.44 -13.12
CA HIS A 210 -32.74 -0.45 -12.71
C HIS A 210 -32.80 0.72 -13.69
N LYS A 211 -31.66 1.31 -14.06
CA LYS A 211 -31.63 2.38 -15.06
C LYS A 211 -32.22 2.02 -16.42
N ARG A 212 -32.11 0.76 -16.86
CA ARG A 212 -32.61 0.32 -18.17
C ARG A 212 -34.05 -0.16 -18.15
N ARG A 213 -34.50 -0.74 -17.03
CA ARG A 213 -35.77 -1.47 -16.94
C ARG A 213 -36.75 -0.86 -15.94
N GLY A 214 -36.33 0.15 -15.18
CA GLY A 214 -37.08 0.72 -14.06
C GLY A 214 -37.19 -0.20 -12.84
N ARG A 215 -36.44 -1.31 -12.81
CA ARG A 215 -36.45 -2.30 -11.72
C ARG A 215 -35.12 -3.05 -11.60
N TYR A 216 -34.81 -3.50 -10.40
CA TYR A 216 -33.68 -4.39 -10.14
C TYR A 216 -33.90 -5.78 -10.77
N ALA A 217 -32.79 -6.46 -11.02
CA ALA A 217 -32.77 -7.81 -11.55
C ALA A 217 -33.11 -8.82 -10.45
N ALA A 218 -34.08 -9.70 -10.72
CA ALA A 218 -34.61 -10.65 -9.72
C ALA A 218 -33.73 -11.88 -9.51
N GLY A 219 -32.67 -12.05 -10.31
CA GLY A 219 -31.87 -13.26 -10.27
C GLY A 219 -30.57 -13.16 -11.06
N ARG A 220 -29.66 -14.10 -10.80
CA ARG A 220 -28.32 -14.16 -11.41
C ARG A 220 -28.33 -14.13 -12.94
N LYS A 221 -29.27 -14.83 -13.58
CA LYS A 221 -29.42 -14.85 -15.05
C LYS A 221 -29.79 -13.49 -15.63
N GLU A 222 -30.44 -12.62 -14.87
CA GLU A 222 -30.78 -11.27 -15.33
C GLU A 222 -29.62 -10.29 -15.16
N ILE A 223 -28.78 -10.52 -14.13
CA ILE A 223 -27.54 -9.78 -13.88
C ILE A 223 -26.47 -10.14 -14.91
N ASP A 224 -26.21 -11.44 -15.09
CA ASP A 224 -25.23 -11.97 -16.01
C ASP A 224 -25.86 -13.04 -16.91
N PRO A 225 -26.54 -12.64 -18.00
CA PRO A 225 -27.15 -13.58 -18.94
C PRO A 225 -26.14 -14.50 -19.62
N SER A 226 -24.88 -14.08 -19.71
CA SER A 226 -23.80 -14.86 -20.32
C SER A 226 -23.23 -15.92 -19.39
N GLY A 227 -23.45 -15.77 -18.08
CA GLY A 227 -22.88 -16.60 -17.03
C GLY A 227 -21.36 -16.48 -16.86
N ARG A 228 -20.68 -15.60 -17.61
CA ARG A 228 -19.21 -15.51 -17.63
C ARG A 228 -18.63 -14.63 -16.54
N LEU A 229 -19.38 -13.62 -16.11
CA LEU A 229 -18.90 -12.58 -15.19
C LEU A 229 -19.02 -13.02 -13.74
N LEU A 230 -20.06 -13.81 -13.46
CA LEU A 230 -20.31 -14.35 -12.13
C LEU A 230 -19.94 -15.83 -12.05
N ASP A 231 -19.31 -16.43 -13.06
CA ASP A 231 -18.97 -17.86 -13.01
C ASP A 231 -18.12 -18.23 -11.78
N GLY A 232 -18.40 -19.37 -11.16
CA GLY A 232 -17.68 -19.83 -9.97
C GLY A 232 -17.86 -18.99 -8.69
N THR A 233 -18.67 -17.92 -8.73
CA THR A 233 -18.98 -17.12 -7.53
C THR A 233 -20.17 -17.67 -6.76
N THR A 234 -20.10 -17.57 -5.43
CA THR A 234 -21.18 -17.96 -4.50
C THR A 234 -21.68 -16.71 -3.77
N PHE A 235 -22.94 -16.37 -3.98
CA PHE A 235 -23.63 -15.26 -3.34
C PHE A 235 -25.14 -15.54 -3.40
N GLU A 236 -25.87 -14.93 -2.47
CA GLU A 236 -27.33 -14.92 -2.50
C GLU A 236 -27.85 -13.55 -2.93
N LEU A 237 -29.00 -13.54 -3.59
CA LEU A 237 -29.64 -12.34 -4.09
C LEU A 237 -31.15 -12.42 -3.85
N GLY A 238 -31.68 -11.40 -3.21
CA GLY A 238 -33.11 -11.13 -3.12
C GLY A 238 -33.49 -9.82 -3.79
N THR A 239 -34.76 -9.72 -4.13
CA THR A 239 -35.38 -8.54 -4.72
C THR A 239 -36.80 -8.44 -4.20
N SER A 240 -37.27 -7.24 -3.92
CA SER A 240 -38.66 -7.00 -3.51
C SER A 240 -39.65 -7.34 -4.63
N ASP A 241 -40.90 -7.62 -4.27
CA ASP A 241 -41.95 -7.97 -5.24
C ASP A 241 -42.19 -6.87 -6.29
N ASP A 242 -42.01 -5.60 -5.91
CA ASP A 242 -42.14 -4.44 -6.80
C ASP A 242 -40.87 -4.16 -7.63
N GLY A 243 -39.79 -4.91 -7.40
CA GLY A 243 -38.49 -4.74 -8.05
C GLY A 243 -37.78 -3.43 -7.73
N GLN A 244 -38.23 -2.69 -6.71
CA GLN A 244 -37.66 -1.41 -6.31
C GLN A 244 -36.62 -1.52 -5.20
N GLU A 245 -36.36 -2.73 -4.72
CA GLU A 245 -35.30 -3.03 -3.76
C GLU A 245 -34.59 -4.32 -4.12
N TYR A 246 -33.28 -4.36 -3.91
CA TYR A 246 -32.50 -5.59 -3.94
C TYR A 246 -31.59 -5.68 -2.72
N TRP A 247 -31.22 -6.90 -2.36
CA TRP A 247 -30.16 -7.18 -1.41
C TRP A 247 -29.36 -8.38 -1.87
N ALA A 248 -28.06 -8.37 -1.68
CA ALA A 248 -27.18 -9.48 -1.96
C ALA A 248 -26.22 -9.69 -0.79
N TRP A 249 -25.82 -10.93 -0.54
CA TRP A 249 -24.86 -11.23 0.50
C TRP A 249 -23.95 -12.40 0.15
N VAL A 250 -22.79 -12.42 0.80
CA VAL A 250 -21.73 -13.42 0.64
C VAL A 250 -21.22 -13.80 2.02
N GLU A 251 -21.20 -15.10 2.31
CA GLU A 251 -20.51 -15.66 3.47
C GLU A 251 -19.04 -15.91 3.12
N THR A 252 -18.14 -15.42 3.97
CA THR A 252 -16.69 -15.62 3.83
C THR A 252 -16.24 -16.92 4.50
N PRO A 253 -15.04 -17.45 4.18
CA PRO A 253 -14.49 -18.61 4.88
C PRO A 253 -14.32 -18.48 6.40
N THR A 254 -14.42 -17.27 6.95
CA THR A 254 -14.37 -17.00 8.39
C THR A 254 -15.74 -17.11 9.07
N GLY A 255 -16.81 -17.34 8.29
CA GLY A 255 -18.21 -17.32 8.74
C GLY A 255 -18.79 -15.92 8.91
N LEU A 256 -18.04 -14.85 8.60
CA LEU A 256 -18.59 -13.50 8.55
C LEU A 256 -19.33 -13.31 7.22
N VAL A 257 -20.53 -12.72 7.29
CA VAL A 257 -21.37 -12.38 6.14
C VAL A 257 -21.25 -10.88 5.84
N PHE A 258 -20.98 -10.57 4.57
CA PHE A 258 -21.08 -9.21 4.01
C PHE A 258 -22.31 -9.11 3.13
N GLY A 259 -23.06 -8.01 3.21
CA GLY A 259 -24.20 -7.75 2.32
C GLY A 259 -24.24 -6.34 1.76
N ILE A 260 -24.79 -6.18 0.56
CA ILE A 260 -25.06 -4.88 -0.06
C ILE A 260 -26.52 -4.82 -0.51
N ALA A 261 -27.16 -3.67 -0.33
CA ALA A 261 -28.54 -3.46 -0.75
C ALA A 261 -28.74 -2.07 -1.37
N GLY A 262 -29.83 -1.94 -2.13
CA GLY A 262 -30.20 -0.69 -2.78
C GLY A 262 -31.71 -0.60 -2.98
N ARG A 263 -32.23 0.63 -2.94
CA ARG A 263 -33.65 0.94 -3.10
C ARG A 263 -33.83 2.12 -4.05
N GLY A 264 -34.91 2.11 -4.82
CA GLY A 264 -35.37 3.27 -5.60
C GLY A 264 -34.46 3.69 -6.76
N GLY A 265 -33.50 2.87 -7.16
CA GLY A 265 -32.57 3.20 -8.25
C GLY A 265 -31.39 4.08 -7.83
N ASP A 266 -31.23 4.33 -6.52
CA ASP A 266 -30.05 5.02 -6.01
C ASP A 266 -28.78 4.16 -6.19
N HIS A 267 -27.64 4.85 -6.32
CA HIS A 267 -26.31 4.21 -6.33
C HIS A 267 -26.10 3.54 -4.95
N PRO A 268 -25.62 2.30 -4.84
CA PRO A 268 -25.63 1.49 -3.61
C PRO A 268 -25.29 2.27 -2.36
N VAL A 269 -26.20 2.21 -1.40
CA VAL A 269 -26.07 2.97 -0.16
C VAL A 269 -26.19 2.12 1.09
N TRP A 270 -26.55 0.84 1.02
CA TRP A 270 -26.73 0.02 2.22
C TRP A 270 -25.74 -1.14 2.29
N GLN A 271 -25.09 -1.27 3.44
CA GLN A 271 -24.12 -2.32 3.76
C GLN A 271 -24.58 -3.12 4.97
N TYR A 272 -24.25 -4.40 5.00
CA TYR A 272 -24.52 -5.31 6.10
C TYR A 272 -23.28 -6.09 6.49
N GLN A 273 -23.09 -6.29 7.79
CA GLN A 273 -22.03 -7.13 8.35
C GLN A 273 -22.58 -7.89 9.56
N GLY A 274 -22.48 -9.22 9.55
CA GLY A 274 -22.96 -10.05 10.67
C GLY A 274 -22.48 -11.49 10.61
N GLU A 275 -22.72 -12.26 11.69
CA GLU A 275 -22.43 -13.71 11.72
C GLU A 275 -23.54 -14.54 11.05
N GLU A 276 -24.72 -13.95 10.87
CA GLU A 276 -25.86 -14.62 10.22
C GLU A 276 -26.22 -13.90 8.92
N PRO A 277 -26.72 -14.60 7.90
CA PRO A 277 -27.24 -13.96 6.71
C PRO A 277 -28.44 -13.04 7.01
N PRO A 278 -28.58 -11.90 6.33
CA PRO A 278 -29.77 -11.06 6.47
C PRO A 278 -31.00 -11.82 5.95
N ALA A 279 -32.06 -11.89 6.75
CA ALA A 279 -33.26 -12.64 6.41
C ALA A 279 -34.04 -12.05 5.22
N ALA A 280 -33.96 -10.73 5.04
CA ALA A 280 -34.58 -9.98 3.96
C ALA A 280 -33.82 -8.67 3.70
N GLY A 281 -34.40 -7.79 2.89
CA GLY A 281 -33.81 -6.51 2.51
C GLY A 281 -33.79 -5.47 3.64
N ILE A 282 -33.75 -4.20 3.26
CA ILE A 282 -33.33 -3.07 4.11
C ILE A 282 -34.26 -2.87 5.31
N ASP A 283 -35.57 -3.10 5.18
CA ASP A 283 -36.53 -2.94 6.27
C ASP A 283 -36.65 -4.19 7.18
N SER A 284 -35.77 -5.17 7.02
CA SER A 284 -35.73 -6.34 7.92
C SER A 284 -35.11 -6.00 9.28
N GLU A 285 -35.16 -6.95 10.22
CA GLU A 285 -34.51 -6.79 11.53
C GLU A 285 -32.96 -6.83 11.45
N ALA A 286 -32.39 -7.02 10.27
CA ALA A 286 -30.94 -7.00 10.07
C ALA A 286 -30.37 -5.57 10.17
N ASP A 287 -29.15 -5.44 10.69
CA ASP A 287 -28.42 -4.17 10.83
C ASP A 287 -27.87 -3.67 9.48
N TRP A 288 -28.77 -3.36 8.54
CA TRP A 288 -28.44 -2.66 7.31
C TRP A 288 -28.08 -1.21 7.64
N ARG A 289 -26.89 -0.77 7.23
CA ARG A 289 -26.40 0.59 7.47
C ARG A 289 -26.20 1.37 6.19
N HIS A 290 -26.69 2.60 6.19
CA HIS A 290 -26.57 3.51 5.08
C HIS A 290 -25.21 4.21 5.08
N VAL A 291 -24.41 3.97 4.03
CA VAL A 291 -23.00 4.38 3.90
C VAL A 291 -22.78 5.89 4.10
N ALA A 292 -23.77 6.73 3.80
CA ALA A 292 -23.62 8.18 3.92
C ALA A 292 -24.13 8.77 5.24
N THR A 293 -24.95 8.04 6.00
CA THR A 293 -25.64 8.61 7.19
C THR A 293 -25.34 7.87 8.48
N ASP A 294 -24.96 6.60 8.37
CA ASP A 294 -24.78 5.73 9.53
C ASP A 294 -23.30 5.50 9.81
N GLU A 295 -22.99 5.02 11.02
CA GLU A 295 -21.62 4.67 11.38
C GLU A 295 -21.12 3.49 10.54
N ALA A 296 -19.93 3.67 9.95
CA ALA A 296 -19.32 2.67 9.09
C ALA A 296 -19.16 1.32 9.80
N LEU A 297 -19.53 0.25 9.10
CA LEU A 297 -19.31 -1.10 9.58
C LEU A 297 -17.80 -1.41 9.58
N PRO A 298 -17.21 -1.90 10.68
CA PRO A 298 -15.75 -1.95 10.83
C PRO A 298 -15.00 -2.70 9.73
N ASP A 299 -15.58 -3.78 9.17
CA ASP A 299 -14.92 -4.62 8.17
C ASP A 299 -15.27 -4.27 6.72
N TRP A 300 -16.20 -3.33 6.50
CA TRP A 300 -16.55 -2.77 5.19
C TRP A 300 -15.49 -1.79 4.68
#